data_AF-A0A429A7F1-F1
#
_entry.id   AF-A0A429A7F1-F1
#
_cell.length_a   1.000
_cell.length_b   1.000
_cell.length_c   1.000
_cell.angle_alpha   90.00
_cell.angle_beta   90.00
_cell.angle_gamma   90.00
#
_symmetry.space_group_name_H-M   'P 1'
#
loop_
_entity.id
_entity.type
_entity.pdbx_description
1 polymer ?
#
loop_
_entity_poly.entity_id
_entity_poly.type
_entity_poly.pdbx_seq_one_letter_code
_entity_poly.pdbx_strand_id
1 'polypeptide(L)' 'MAAPPGPLLSVRSAVVLLLAAVVGLLAGLLASLSGQPLPAAFLLAGGAAGGALALFHTVIGR' A
#
# COMPACT_ATOMS: atom_id res chain seq x y z
N MET A 1 0.46 37.11 -5.87
CA MET A 1 1.63 36.26 -5.58
C MET A 1 1.11 34.83 -5.44
N ALA A 2 1.43 33.94 -6.37
CA ALA A 2 0.93 32.56 -6.34
C ALA A 2 1.62 31.79 -5.20
N ALA A 3 0.84 31.18 -4.31
CA ALA A 3 1.39 30.33 -3.25
C ALA A 3 2.11 29.12 -3.89
N PRO A 4 3.31 28.74 -3.40
CA PRO A 4 4.00 27.56 -3.91
C PRO A 4 3.10 26.32 -3.73
N PRO A 5 3.00 25.43 -4.74
CA PRO A 5 2.20 24.23 -4.61
C PRO A 5 2.72 23.42 -3.42
N GLY A 6 1.86 23.24 -2.41
CA GLY A 6 2.17 22.41 -1.26
C GLY A 6 2.57 20.99 -1.71
N PRO A 7 3.39 20.28 -0.91
CA PRO A 7 3.90 18.97 -1.29
C PRO A 7 2.76 18.04 -1.70
N LEU A 8 2.79 17.60 -2.97
CA LEU A 8 1.76 16.75 -3.59
C LEU A 8 1.54 15.43 -2.83
N LEU A 9 2.60 14.95 -2.18
CA LEU A 9 2.56 13.93 -1.14
C LEU A 9 3.47 14.37 -0.01
N SER A 10 2.94 14.44 1.21
CA SER A 10 3.79 14.57 2.39
C SER A 10 4.72 13.35 2.48
N VAL A 11 5.96 13.53 2.94
CA VAL A 11 6.91 12.43 3.20
C VAL A 11 6.24 11.33 4.02
N ARG A 12 5.37 11.72 4.95
CA ARG A 12 4.53 10.84 5.74
C ARG A 12 3.64 9.91 4.89
N SER A 13 2.86 10.48 3.97
CA SER A 13 1.99 9.71 3.08
C SER A 13 2.77 8.85 2.08
N ALA A 14 3.94 9.30 1.65
CA ALA A 14 4.81 8.53 0.77
C ALA A 14 5.35 7.27 1.47
N VAL A 15 5.76 7.38 2.73
CA VAL A 15 6.21 6.24 3.53
C VAL A 15 5.07 5.25 3.77
N VAL A 16 3.88 5.74 4.12
CA VAL A 16 2.66 4.91 4.28
C VAL A 16 2.33 4.14 3.00
N LEU A 17 2.34 4.81 1.84
CA LEU A 17 2.10 4.19 0.54
C LEU A 17 3.16 3.14 0.18
N LEU A 18 4.43 3.44 0.45
CA LEU A 18 5.53 2.52 0.18
C LEU A 18 5.38 1.23 1.01
N LEU A 19 5.11 1.35 2.31
CA LEU A 19 4.91 0.20 3.18
C LEU A 19 3.69 -0.64 2.76
N ALA A 20 2.58 0.01 2.41
CA ALA A 20 1.39 -0.69 1.92
C ALA A 20 1.66 -1.43 0.59
N ALA A 21 2.42 -0.81 -0.31
CA ALA A 21 2.83 -1.45 -1.56
C ALA A 21 3.71 -2.69 -1.30
N VAL A 22 4.69 -2.61 -0.38
CA VAL A 22 5.54 -3.75 -0.02
C VAL A 22 4.72 -4.90 0.55
N VAL A 23 3.75 -4.62 1.43
CA VAL A 23 2.88 -5.65 2.01
C VAL A 23 2.02 -6.32 0.94
N GLY A 24 1.42 -5.55 0.03
CA GLY A 24 0.65 -6.10 -1.11
C GLY A 24 1.51 -6.96 -2.04
N LEU A 25 2.75 -6.55 -2.30
CA LEU A 25 3.69 -7.26 -3.16
C LEU A 25 4.14 -8.59 -2.53
N LEU A 26 4.44 -8.59 -1.23
CA LEU A 26 4.76 -9.81 -0.48
C LEU A 26 3.56 -10.77 -0.43
N ALA A 27 2.36 -10.27 -0.14
CA ALA A 27 1.15 -11.08 -0.09
C ALA A 27 0.82 -11.69 -1.46
N GLY A 28 0.92 -10.89 -2.53
CA GLY A 28 0.72 -11.36 -3.91
C GLY A 28 1.79 -12.37 -4.35
N LEU A 29 3.06 -12.15 -3.98
CA LEU A 29 4.15 -13.08 -4.27
C LEU A 29 3.95 -14.42 -3.56
N LEU A 30 3.58 -14.41 -2.27
CA LEU A 30 3.25 -15.62 -1.52
C LEU A 30 2.05 -16.36 -2.15
N ALA A 31 1.01 -15.63 -2.56
CA ALA A 31 -0.14 -16.22 -3.23
C ALA A 31 0.25 -16.84 -4.58
N SER A 32 1.10 -16.18 -5.37
CA SER A 32 1.60 -16.73 -6.64
C SER A 32 2.47 -17.97 -6.42
N LEU A 33 3.31 -17.99 -5.39
CA LEU A 33 4.14 -19.15 -5.04
C LEU A 33 3.29 -20.32 -4.51
N SER A 34 2.13 -20.05 -3.92
CA SER A 34 1.20 -21.08 -3.44
C SER A 34 0.41 -21.77 -4.56
N GLY A 35 0.63 -21.40 -5.82
CA GLY A 35 -0.09 -21.98 -6.97
C GLY A 35 -1.57 -21.56 -7.04
N GLN A 36 -1.96 -20.52 -6.31
CA GLN A 36 -3.31 -19.97 -6.36
C GLN A 36 -3.58 -19.37 -7.74
N PRO A 37 -4.84 -19.44 -8.23
CA PRO A 37 -5.20 -18.83 -9.50
C PRO A 37 -4.92 -17.32 -9.46
N LEU A 38 -4.36 -16.76 -10.55
CA LEU A 38 -3.97 -15.33 -10.61
C LEU A 38 -5.03 -14.36 -10.05
N PRO A 39 -6.34 -14.52 -10.33
CA PRO A 39 -7.37 -13.66 -9.76
C PRO A 39 -7.42 -13.66 -8.22
N ALA A 40 -7.19 -14.80 -7.58
CA ALA A 40 -7.14 -14.92 -6.13
C ALA A 40 -5.88 -14.25 -5.56
N ALA A 41 -4.74 -14.37 -6.24
CA ALA A 41 -3.51 -13.69 -5.86
C ALA A 41 -3.66 -12.16 -5.92
N PHE A 42 -4.36 -11.63 -6.94
CA PHE A 42 -4.67 -10.20 -7.04
C PHE A 42 -5.62 -9.72 -5.94
N LEU A 43 -6.64 -10.50 -5.59
CA LEU A 43 -7.55 -10.16 -4.48
C LEU A 43 -6.82 -10.15 -3.14
N LEU A 44 -5.94 -11.13 -2.89
CA LEU A 44 -5.12 -11.17 -1.68
C LEU A 44 -4.13 -10.00 -1.63
N ALA A 45 -3.44 -9.71 -2.73
CA ALA A 45 -2.53 -8.58 -2.82
C ALA A 45 -3.25 -7.24 -2.62
N GLY A 46 -4.41 -7.06 -3.26
CA GLY A 46 -5.22 -5.83 -3.15
C GLY A 46 -5.81 -5.64 -1.75
N GLY A 47 -6.33 -6.71 -1.14
CA GLY A 47 -6.84 -6.68 0.23
C GLY A 47 -5.73 -6.39 1.25
N ALA A 48 -4.57 -7.04 1.10
CA ALA A 48 -3.41 -6.79 1.95
C ALA A 48 -2.86 -5.36 1.79
N ALA A 49 -2.75 -4.87 0.55
CA ALA A 49 -2.32 -3.50 0.26
C ALA A 49 -3.29 -2.47 0.86
N GLY A 50 -4.61 -2.65 0.65
CA GLY A 50 -5.63 -1.75 1.19
C GLY A 50 -5.67 -1.74 2.72
N GLY A 51 -5.60 -2.92 3.35
CA GLY A 51 -5.54 -3.05 4.81
C GLY A 51 -4.27 -2.44 5.40
N ALA A 52 -3.11 -2.65 4.77
CA ALA A 52 -1.85 -2.05 5.18
C ALA A 52 -1.90 -0.51 5.04
N LEU A 53 -2.47 0.01 3.96
CA LEU A 53 -2.66 1.45 3.76
C LEU A 53 -3.53 2.05 4.87
N ALA A 54 -4.66 1.43 5.19
CA ALA A 54 -5.55 1.90 6.25
C ALA A 54 -4.88 1.88 7.62
N LEU A 55 -4.12 0.82 7.93
CA LEU A 55 -3.38 0.67 9.18
C LEU A 55 -2.26 1.71 9.29
N PHE A 56 -1.38 1.81 8.29
CA PHE A 56 -0.25 2.74 8.32
C PHE A 56 -0.72 4.18 8.28
N HIS A 57 -1.77 4.50 7.53
CA HIS A 57 -2.39 5.83 7.57
C HIS A 57 -2.94 6.17 8.97
N THR A 58 -3.50 5.20 9.69
CA THR A 58 -4.02 5.40 11.05
C THR A 58 -2.90 5.54 12.09
N VAL A 59 -1.83 4.75 11.98
CA VAL A 59 -0.73 4.72 12.96
C VAL A 59 0.23 5.89 12.79
N ILE A 60 0.57 6.24 11.54
CA ILE A 60 1.54 7.30 11.22
C ILE A 60 0.84 8.66 11.02
N GLY A 61 -0.46 8.65 10.71
CA GLY A 61 -1.30 9.84 10.61
C GLY A 61 -1.75 10.42 11.94
N ARG A 62 -1.60 9.68 13.05
CA ARG A 62 -1.79 10.18 14.42
C ARG A 62 -0.62 11.05 14.87
#